data_AF-A0A3R7KSB1-F1
#
_entry.id   AF-A0A3R7KSB1-F1
#
_cell.length_a   1.000
_cell.length_b   1.000
_cell.length_c   1.000
_cell.angle_alpha   90.00
_cell.angle_beta   90.00
_cell.angle_gamma   90.00
#
_symmetry.space_group_name_H-M   'P 1'
#
loop_
_entity.id
_entity.type
_entity.pdbx_description
1 polymer ?
#
loop_
_entity_poly.entity_id
_entity_poly.type
_entity_poly.pdbx_seq_one_letter_code
_entity_poly.pdbx_strand_id
1 'polypeptide(L)'
;MPKALRGTIETCAKKYAKLSPALSLGGAVSLYVPRQPRSSSASRVSRTLFTLWCGLLESYQFTPAAADANANGIDNGVSFVVAERRRPAAQASTASLDFATDDNDQWQSIFGPHASIEALIFLLHCSFADVDAAAWVIAFCILDKLQLRHSVENRMGRLCNSPRNAPFRLHLGNCWRNLFVAFSLALKWHIDYHITLNYMVTVLPPNSHDQSSLRGVCAQTEWHMCHSLNFDVSVRPAELLQLLEDFLTLEERECIMCSITHEAALGRFFL
;
A
#
# COMPACT_ATOMS: atom_id res chain seq x y z
N MET A 1 -8.20 5.11 -21.12
CA MET A 1 -8.46 5.02 -19.66
C MET A 1 -8.93 6.39 -19.16
N PRO A 2 -9.89 6.46 -18.22
CA PRO A 2 -10.77 7.63 -18.07
C PRO A 2 -10.08 8.84 -17.42
N LYS A 3 -10.15 9.98 -18.11
CA LYS A 3 -9.53 11.29 -17.81
C LYS A 3 -10.25 12.09 -16.71
N ALA A 4 -10.64 11.48 -15.60
CA ALA A 4 -11.52 12.09 -14.59
C ALA A 4 -10.81 12.72 -13.37
N LEU A 5 -9.47 12.75 -13.34
CA LEU A 5 -8.67 13.02 -12.13
C LEU A 5 -8.22 14.49 -11.95
N ARG A 6 -8.44 15.33 -12.97
CA ARG A 6 -7.75 16.62 -13.16
C ARG A 6 -8.23 17.77 -12.26
N GLY A 7 -9.54 17.98 -12.14
CA GLY A 7 -10.08 19.23 -11.58
C GLY A 7 -9.99 19.37 -10.05
N THR A 8 -10.19 18.27 -9.32
CA THR A 8 -10.33 18.32 -7.84
C THR A 8 -8.98 18.45 -7.15
N ILE A 9 -7.93 17.80 -7.68
CA ILE A 9 -6.59 17.85 -7.09
C ILE A 9 -5.90 19.17 -7.39
N GLU A 10 -6.06 19.74 -8.59
CA GLU A 10 -5.55 21.08 -8.91
C GLU A 10 -6.09 22.14 -7.93
N THR A 11 -7.36 22.02 -7.53
CA THR A 11 -8.00 22.96 -6.59
C THR A 11 -7.40 22.83 -5.19
N CYS A 12 -7.09 21.61 -4.76
CA CYS A 12 -6.40 21.35 -3.49
C CYS A 12 -4.93 21.78 -3.54
N ALA A 13 -4.17 21.40 -4.57
CA ALA A 13 -2.77 21.82 -4.75
C ALA A 13 -2.63 23.35 -4.80
N LYS A 14 -3.55 24.06 -5.48
CA LYS A 14 -3.62 25.54 -5.47
C LYS A 14 -4.02 26.10 -4.11
N LYS A 15 -4.84 25.40 -3.32
CA LYS A 15 -5.21 25.79 -1.94
C LYS A 15 -4.01 25.70 -1.00
N TYR A 16 -3.16 24.68 -1.16
CA TYR A 16 -1.94 24.52 -0.36
C TYR A 16 -0.77 25.39 -0.86
N ALA A 17 -0.65 25.63 -2.17
CA ALA A 17 0.35 26.54 -2.73
C ALA A 17 0.12 28.02 -2.34
N LYS A 18 -1.14 28.42 -2.12
CA LYS A 18 -1.49 29.78 -1.66
C LYS A 18 -1.11 30.08 -0.21
N LEU A 19 -0.74 29.07 0.58
CA LEU A 19 -0.36 29.21 1.99
C LEU A 19 1.16 29.31 2.20
N SER A 20 1.96 29.22 1.12
CA SER A 20 3.42 29.37 1.17
C SER A 20 3.84 30.74 0.59
N PRO A 21 4.65 31.54 1.29
CA PRO A 21 5.18 32.78 0.72
C PRO A 21 6.16 32.44 -0.41
N ALA A 22 5.94 33.05 -1.58
CA ALA A 22 6.72 32.82 -2.78
C ALA A 22 8.21 33.19 -2.59
N LEU A 23 9.09 32.20 -2.68
CA LEU A 23 10.52 32.42 -2.89
C LEU A 23 10.77 32.57 -4.40
N SER A 24 10.89 33.82 -4.82
CA SER A 24 11.42 34.24 -6.11
C SER A 24 12.94 33.97 -6.17
N LEU A 25 13.40 33.25 -7.18
CA LEU A 25 14.68 33.45 -7.90
C LEU A 25 14.66 32.48 -9.10
N GLY A 26 14.72 32.93 -10.35
CA GLY A 26 15.89 33.52 -10.98
C GLY A 26 16.58 32.44 -11.83
N GLY A 27 16.40 32.49 -13.16
CA GLY A 27 16.67 31.37 -14.06
C GLY A 27 18.15 31.05 -14.34
N ALA A 28 18.39 29.84 -14.84
CA ALA A 28 19.45 29.49 -15.79
C ALA A 28 19.23 28.09 -16.35
N VAL A 29 19.53 27.92 -17.63
CA VAL A 29 19.32 26.72 -18.45
C VAL A 29 20.31 25.60 -18.08
N SER A 30 19.78 24.38 -18.20
CA SER A 30 20.33 23.06 -17.91
C SER A 30 21.69 22.74 -18.56
N LEU A 31 22.58 22.14 -17.78
CA LEU A 31 23.54 21.13 -18.24
C LEU A 31 23.44 19.90 -17.32
N TYR A 32 23.24 18.74 -17.96
CA TYR A 32 23.13 17.42 -17.35
C TYR A 32 24.35 17.10 -16.48
N VAL A 33 24.10 16.87 -15.19
CA VAL A 33 25.01 16.20 -14.25
C VAL A 33 24.18 15.17 -13.50
N PRO A 34 24.64 13.91 -13.31
CA PRO A 34 23.93 12.93 -12.49
C PRO A 34 23.87 13.46 -11.06
N ARG A 35 22.69 13.88 -10.61
CA ARG A 35 22.49 14.37 -9.24
C ARG A 35 22.63 13.20 -8.27
N GLN A 36 23.59 13.33 -7.35
CA GLN A 36 23.67 12.53 -6.12
C GLN A 36 22.31 12.48 -5.39
N PRO A 37 22.03 11.39 -4.64
CA PRO A 37 20.73 11.16 -4.04
C PRO A 37 20.42 12.20 -2.95
N ARG A 38 19.22 12.78 -3.04
CA ARG A 38 18.61 13.65 -2.02
C ARG A 38 18.23 12.81 -0.78
N SER A 39 19.22 12.40 0.01
CA SER A 39 19.05 11.44 1.12
C SER A 39 18.07 11.92 2.20
N SER A 40 17.98 13.22 2.46
CA SER A 40 17.09 13.77 3.49
C SER A 40 15.62 13.77 3.09
N SER A 41 15.29 14.09 1.82
CA SER A 41 13.90 14.13 1.36
C SER A 41 13.34 12.74 1.13
N ALA A 42 14.13 11.82 0.55
CA ALA A 42 13.71 10.43 0.36
C ALA A 42 13.47 9.72 1.70
N SER A 43 14.33 9.99 2.70
CA SER A 43 14.14 9.50 4.06
C SER A 43 12.86 10.05 4.70
N ARG A 44 12.55 11.35 4.53
CA ARG A 44 11.32 11.95 5.07
C ARG A 44 10.06 11.37 4.42
N VAL A 45 10.03 11.23 3.09
CA VAL A 45 8.90 10.65 2.36
C VAL A 45 8.68 9.20 2.78
N SER A 46 9.74 8.38 2.81
CA SER A 46 9.65 6.98 3.25
C SER A 46 9.10 6.86 4.66
N ARG A 47 9.55 7.72 5.59
CA ARG A 47 9.06 7.73 6.96
C ARG A 47 7.59 8.10 7.03
N THR A 48 7.15 9.10 6.27
CA THR A 48 5.72 9.46 6.20
C THR A 48 4.86 8.36 5.59
N LEU A 49 5.35 7.66 4.56
CA LEU A 49 4.69 6.48 4.00
C LEU A 49 4.59 5.34 5.02
N PHE A 50 5.60 5.18 5.87
CA PHE A 50 5.55 4.23 6.97
C PHE A 50 4.53 4.63 8.06
N THR A 51 4.43 5.92 8.41
CA THR A 51 3.35 6.42 9.30
C THR A 51 1.98 6.06 8.73
N LEU A 52 1.76 6.31 7.43
CA LEU A 52 0.50 5.99 6.74
C LEU A 52 0.19 4.49 6.80
N TRP A 53 1.20 3.65 6.57
CA TRP A 53 1.07 2.20 6.69
C TRP A 53 0.67 1.76 8.11
N CYS A 54 1.32 2.31 9.14
CA CYS A 54 1.00 2.01 10.54
C CYS A 54 -0.45 2.41 10.87
N GLY A 55 -0.86 3.64 10.55
CA GLY A 55 -2.22 4.10 10.80
C GLY A 55 -3.28 3.24 10.10
N LEU A 56 -3.00 2.84 8.85
CA LEU A 56 -3.87 1.95 8.10
C LEU A 56 -4.01 0.58 8.78
N LEU A 57 -2.90 -0.05 9.15
CA LEU A 57 -2.92 -1.35 9.84
C LEU A 57 -3.61 -1.29 11.20
N GLU A 58 -3.39 -0.23 11.98
CA GLU A 58 -4.04 -0.01 13.27
C GLU A 58 -5.56 0.11 13.12
N SER A 59 -6.03 0.81 12.07
CA SER A 59 -7.46 0.93 11.77
C SER A 59 -8.13 -0.43 11.53
N TYR A 60 -7.39 -1.40 11.00
CA TYR A 60 -7.88 -2.76 10.77
C TYR A 60 -7.75 -3.67 12.00
N GLN A 61 -7.04 -3.26 13.03
CA GLN A 61 -6.92 -4.03 14.27
C GLN A 61 -7.95 -3.58 15.31
N PHE A 62 -8.50 -2.38 15.15
CA PHE A 62 -9.47 -1.84 16.10
C PHE A 62 -10.72 -2.72 16.18
N THR A 63 -10.94 -3.27 17.38
CA THR A 63 -12.09 -4.12 17.70
C THR A 63 -12.97 -3.33 18.67
N PRO A 64 -14.26 -3.07 18.38
CA PRO A 64 -15.18 -2.40 19.32
C PRO A 64 -15.55 -3.29 20.53
N ALA A 65 -14.80 -4.35 20.82
CA ALA A 65 -15.09 -5.33 21.87
C ALA A 65 -14.89 -4.81 23.31
N ALA A 66 -14.46 -3.56 23.52
CA ALA A 66 -14.30 -2.97 24.84
C ALA A 66 -15.49 -2.08 25.28
N ALA A 67 -16.46 -1.79 24.39
CA ALA A 67 -17.63 -0.96 24.73
C ALA A 67 -18.90 -1.78 25.02
N ASP A 68 -19.04 -2.99 24.44
CA ASP A 68 -20.33 -3.70 24.41
C ASP A 68 -20.41 -4.90 25.37
N ALA A 69 -19.57 -4.94 26.41
CA ALA A 69 -19.66 -6.00 27.44
C ALA A 69 -20.97 -5.93 28.28
N ASN A 70 -21.83 -4.93 28.07
CA ASN A 70 -23.01 -4.68 28.91
C ASN A 70 -24.32 -4.38 28.14
N ALA A 71 -24.46 -4.72 26.87
CA ALA A 71 -25.73 -4.54 26.17
C ALA A 71 -26.21 -5.82 25.47
N ASN A 72 -27.22 -6.48 26.07
CA ASN A 72 -28.13 -7.35 25.34
C ASN A 72 -28.80 -6.53 24.23
N GLY A 73 -28.24 -6.54 23.02
CA GLY A 73 -28.80 -5.86 21.87
C GLY A 73 -27.92 -6.03 20.65
N ILE A 74 -28.39 -6.81 19.68
CA ILE A 74 -28.02 -6.87 18.25
C ILE A 74 -26.93 -5.87 17.85
N ASP A 75 -25.66 -6.17 18.15
CA ASP A 75 -24.58 -5.23 17.86
C ASP A 75 -23.97 -5.50 16.49
N ASN A 76 -24.31 -4.59 15.58
CA ASN A 76 -23.99 -4.56 14.16
C ASN A 76 -22.59 -3.93 13.89
N GLY A 77 -21.62 -4.17 14.77
CA GLY A 77 -20.25 -3.66 14.60
C GLY A 77 -19.53 -4.34 13.44
N VAL A 78 -19.20 -3.60 12.39
CA VAL A 78 -18.32 -4.07 11.31
C VAL A 78 -16.90 -4.18 11.87
N SER A 79 -16.51 -5.37 12.30
CA SER A 79 -15.15 -5.63 12.75
C SER A 79 -14.24 -5.76 11.53
N PHE A 80 -13.41 -4.75 11.27
CA PHE A 80 -12.40 -4.74 10.19
C PHE A 80 -11.16 -5.60 10.51
N VAL A 81 -11.32 -6.64 11.33
CA VAL A 81 -10.22 -7.32 12.03
C VAL A 81 -9.32 -8.10 11.07
N VAL A 82 -8.06 -7.70 11.00
CA VAL A 82 -6.99 -8.55 10.48
C VAL A 82 -6.90 -9.82 11.33
N ALA A 83 -6.80 -11.00 10.71
CA ALA A 83 -6.57 -12.21 11.46
C ALA A 83 -5.12 -12.26 11.95
N GLU A 84 -4.92 -12.04 13.25
CA GLU A 84 -3.81 -12.65 13.98
C GLU A 84 -4.07 -14.16 14.01
N ARG A 85 -3.36 -14.95 13.20
CA ARG A 85 -3.53 -16.40 13.26
C ARG A 85 -2.43 -17.05 14.09
N ARG A 86 -2.69 -17.21 15.39
CA ARG A 86 -2.19 -18.37 16.14
C ARG A 86 -3.14 -19.54 15.89
N ARG A 87 -2.83 -20.44 14.94
CA ARG A 87 -3.47 -21.77 14.90
C ARG A 87 -2.39 -22.86 15.02
N PRO A 88 -2.53 -23.82 15.95
CA PRO A 88 -1.59 -24.93 16.10
C PRO A 88 -1.64 -25.87 14.89
N ALA A 89 -0.47 -26.41 14.55
CA ALA A 89 -0.09 -27.08 13.30
C ALA A 89 -0.75 -28.44 12.97
N ALA A 90 -2.01 -28.68 13.36
CA ALA A 90 -2.59 -30.03 13.31
C ALA A 90 -3.52 -30.34 12.12
N GLN A 91 -3.66 -29.47 11.12
CA GLN A 91 -4.45 -29.77 9.91
C GLN A 91 -3.80 -29.17 8.66
N ALA A 92 -2.62 -29.67 8.30
CA ALA A 92 -2.05 -29.48 6.98
C ALA A 92 -2.46 -30.69 6.11
N SER A 93 -3.54 -30.53 5.34
CA SER A 93 -3.83 -31.41 4.21
C SER A 93 -3.23 -30.81 2.93
N THR A 94 -2.69 -31.71 2.13
CA THR A 94 -1.82 -31.52 0.96
C THR A 94 -2.28 -30.53 -0.13
N ALA A 95 -1.29 -29.79 -0.65
CA ALA A 95 -1.22 -29.14 -1.98
C ALA A 95 -1.98 -27.82 -2.23
N SER A 96 -2.19 -27.00 -1.21
CA SER A 96 -2.56 -25.58 -1.34
C SER A 96 -1.51 -24.78 -0.57
N LEU A 97 -0.74 -23.91 -1.24
CA LEU A 97 0.10 -22.94 -0.54
C LEU A 97 -0.87 -21.99 0.19
N ASP A 98 -1.10 -22.26 1.48
CA ASP A 98 -2.12 -21.57 2.25
C ASP A 98 -1.80 -20.08 2.25
N PHE A 99 -2.76 -19.27 1.80
CA PHE A 99 -2.67 -17.82 1.78
C PHE A 99 -2.44 -17.22 3.20
N ALA A 100 -2.79 -17.99 4.23
CA ALA A 100 -2.54 -17.71 5.64
C ALA A 100 -1.17 -18.20 6.15
N THR A 101 -0.27 -18.66 5.27
CA THR A 101 1.12 -18.97 5.63
C THR A 101 1.77 -17.68 6.11
N ASP A 102 2.27 -17.72 7.34
CA ASP A 102 3.07 -16.66 7.92
C ASP A 102 4.46 -16.71 7.27
N ASP A 103 4.77 -15.72 6.44
CA ASP A 103 6.04 -15.58 5.73
C ASP A 103 6.78 -14.29 6.12
N ASN A 104 6.29 -13.54 7.11
CA ASN A 104 6.91 -12.30 7.55
C ASN A 104 8.36 -12.47 7.97
N ASP A 105 8.70 -13.54 8.71
CA ASP A 105 10.07 -13.81 9.14
C ASP A 105 10.99 -14.04 7.94
N GLN A 106 10.50 -14.75 6.91
CA GLN A 106 11.21 -14.94 5.65
C GLN A 106 11.46 -13.61 4.96
N TRP A 107 10.43 -12.75 4.84
CA TRP A 107 10.56 -11.43 4.23
C TRP A 107 11.47 -10.50 5.03
N GLN A 108 11.35 -10.47 6.35
CA GLN A 108 12.18 -9.67 7.24
C GLN A 108 13.66 -10.06 7.11
N SER A 109 13.95 -11.37 7.03
CA SER A 109 15.32 -11.87 6.91
C SER A 109 16.07 -11.35 5.68
N ILE A 110 15.36 -11.01 4.58
CA ILE A 110 15.94 -10.41 3.37
C ILE A 110 16.63 -9.07 3.69
N PHE A 111 16.03 -8.29 4.58
CA PHE A 111 16.49 -6.96 4.99
C PHE A 111 17.42 -6.99 6.21
N GLY A 112 17.62 -8.17 6.80
CA GLY A 112 18.46 -8.39 7.98
C GLY A 112 17.67 -8.57 9.28
N PRO A 113 18.36 -8.97 10.36
CA PRO A 113 17.73 -9.19 11.65
C PRO A 113 17.10 -7.90 12.18
N HIS A 114 15.88 -7.99 12.69
CA HIS A 114 15.11 -6.86 13.23
C HIS A 114 14.72 -5.77 12.23
N ALA A 115 14.79 -6.04 10.92
CA ALA A 115 14.32 -5.09 9.92
C ALA A 115 12.81 -4.80 10.09
N SER A 116 12.39 -3.56 9.84
CA SER A 116 10.99 -3.15 9.82
C SER A 116 10.49 -2.99 8.38
N ILE A 117 9.17 -2.96 8.20
CA ILE A 117 8.55 -2.70 6.88
C ILE A 117 8.99 -1.35 6.30
N GLU A 118 9.40 -0.39 7.15
CA GLU A 118 10.01 0.86 6.71
C GLU A 118 11.24 0.61 5.82
N ALA A 119 12.02 -0.44 6.06
CA ALA A 119 13.18 -0.81 5.23
C ALA A 119 12.75 -1.22 3.82
N LEU A 120 11.64 -1.94 3.68
CA LEU A 120 11.05 -2.28 2.38
C LEU A 120 10.58 -1.01 1.65
N ILE A 121 9.86 -0.14 2.36
CA ILE A 121 9.35 1.13 1.81
C ILE A 121 10.53 1.99 1.34
N PHE A 122 11.53 2.16 2.18
CA PHE A 122 12.71 2.96 1.89
C PHE A 122 13.48 2.43 0.69
N LEU A 123 13.75 1.11 0.67
CA LEU A 123 14.49 0.48 -0.43
C LEU A 123 13.78 0.70 -1.76
N LEU A 124 12.50 0.36 -1.83
CA LEU A 124 11.75 0.44 -3.08
C LEU A 124 11.53 1.91 -3.49
N HIS A 125 11.26 2.82 -2.55
CA HIS A 125 11.18 4.25 -2.85
C HIS A 125 12.50 4.79 -3.45
N CYS A 126 13.65 4.37 -2.92
CA CYS A 126 14.95 4.78 -3.47
C CYS A 126 15.28 4.07 -4.80
N SER A 127 14.87 2.82 -4.97
CA SER A 127 15.13 2.02 -6.18
C SER A 127 14.29 2.49 -7.37
N PHE A 128 13.13 3.07 -7.11
CA PHE A 128 12.22 3.65 -8.10
C PHE A 128 12.22 5.17 -7.98
N ALA A 129 13.39 5.81 -8.11
CA ALA A 129 13.53 7.25 -7.94
C ALA A 129 12.71 8.09 -8.95
N ASP A 130 12.40 7.53 -10.12
CA ASP A 130 11.56 8.16 -11.16
C ASP A 130 10.06 7.98 -10.92
N VAL A 131 9.69 7.23 -9.87
CA VAL A 131 8.31 7.00 -9.46
C VAL A 131 7.99 7.88 -8.27
N ASP A 132 6.89 8.63 -8.38
CA ASP A 132 6.45 9.50 -7.30
C ASP A 132 5.84 8.72 -6.12
N ALA A 133 5.62 9.43 -5.01
CA ALA A 133 4.99 8.85 -3.84
C ALA A 133 3.54 8.39 -4.10
N ALA A 134 2.88 8.79 -5.19
CA ALA A 134 1.50 8.40 -5.47
C ALA A 134 1.39 6.89 -5.69
N ALA A 135 2.41 6.24 -6.26
CA ALA A 135 2.49 4.79 -6.38
C ALA A 135 2.26 4.07 -5.04
N TRP A 136 2.85 4.60 -3.98
CA TRP A 136 2.71 4.04 -2.63
C TRP A 136 1.34 4.30 -2.05
N VAL A 137 0.81 5.51 -2.20
CA VAL A 137 -0.53 5.81 -1.69
C VAL A 137 -1.59 4.97 -2.43
N ILE A 138 -1.42 4.75 -3.74
CA ILE A 138 -2.24 3.84 -4.53
C ILE A 138 -2.14 2.40 -4.01
N ALA A 139 -0.94 1.92 -3.70
CA ALA A 139 -0.74 0.60 -3.10
C ALA A 139 -1.52 0.44 -1.79
N PHE A 140 -1.49 1.46 -0.93
CA PHE A 140 -2.27 1.48 0.30
C PHE A 140 -3.79 1.51 0.03
N CYS A 141 -4.26 2.29 -0.95
CA CYS A 141 -5.66 2.27 -1.37
C CYS A 141 -6.10 0.90 -1.90
N ILE A 142 -5.24 0.16 -2.62
CA ILE A 142 -5.53 -1.20 -3.09
C ILE A 142 -5.75 -2.13 -1.90
N LEU A 143 -4.87 -2.06 -0.90
CA LEU A 143 -5.00 -2.85 0.33
C LEU A 143 -6.27 -2.50 1.10
N ASP A 144 -6.63 -1.21 1.15
CA ASP A 144 -7.86 -0.75 1.78
C ASP A 144 -9.11 -1.25 1.10
N LYS A 145 -9.16 -1.21 -0.24
CA LYS A 145 -10.26 -1.81 -1.02
C LYS A 145 -10.40 -3.31 -0.78
N LEU A 146 -9.28 -4.03 -0.74
CA LEU A 146 -9.27 -5.46 -0.45
C LEU A 146 -9.86 -5.75 0.93
N GLN A 147 -9.45 -4.98 1.94
CA GLN A 147 -9.93 -5.14 3.31
C GLN A 147 -11.41 -4.77 3.46
N LEU A 148 -11.85 -3.67 2.83
CA LEU A 148 -13.26 -3.28 2.80
C LEU A 148 -14.11 -4.37 2.14
N ARG A 149 -13.66 -4.90 1.00
CA ARG A 149 -14.39 -5.96 0.29
C ARG A 149 -14.48 -7.24 1.12
N HIS A 150 -13.39 -7.63 1.79
CA HIS A 150 -13.42 -8.74 2.74
C HIS A 150 -14.47 -8.55 3.82
N SER A 151 -14.48 -7.38 4.45
CA SER A 151 -15.43 -7.04 5.53
C SER A 151 -16.89 -7.06 5.04
N VAL A 152 -17.15 -6.51 3.85
CA VAL A 152 -18.49 -6.52 3.24
C VAL A 152 -18.93 -7.94 2.88
N GLU A 153 -18.07 -8.71 2.21
CA GLU A 153 -18.41 -10.08 1.79
C GLU A 153 -18.60 -11.01 2.99
N ASN A 154 -17.77 -10.88 4.04
CA ASN A 154 -17.98 -11.61 5.30
C ASN A 154 -19.30 -11.26 5.97
N ARG A 155 -19.68 -9.97 5.97
CA ARG A 155 -20.97 -9.55 6.53
C ARG A 155 -22.13 -10.12 5.72
N MET A 156 -22.06 -10.04 4.40
CA MET A 156 -23.09 -10.57 3.50
C MET A 156 -23.18 -12.10 3.58
N GLY A 157 -22.04 -12.80 3.67
CA GLY A 157 -22.00 -14.25 3.85
C GLY A 157 -22.69 -14.70 5.14
N ARG A 158 -22.48 -13.97 6.24
CA ARG A 158 -23.19 -14.19 7.52
C ARG A 158 -24.70 -13.98 7.40
N LEU A 159 -25.13 -12.95 6.67
CA LEU A 159 -26.55 -12.65 6.48
C LEU A 159 -27.25 -13.67 5.55
N CYS A 160 -26.54 -14.17 4.54
CA CYS A 160 -27.13 -15.04 3.52
C CYS A 160 -26.90 -16.54 3.76
N ASN A 161 -26.26 -16.96 4.87
CA ASN A 161 -25.86 -18.35 5.16
C ASN A 161 -25.18 -19.07 3.97
N SER A 162 -24.50 -18.31 3.11
CA SER A 162 -23.89 -18.84 1.90
C SER A 162 -22.39 -19.00 2.11
N PRO A 163 -21.84 -20.22 1.94
CA PRO A 163 -20.40 -20.41 1.89
C PRO A 163 -19.89 -19.87 0.55
N ARG A 164 -19.68 -18.55 0.47
CA ARG A 164 -18.90 -17.97 -0.63
C ARG A 164 -17.42 -18.30 -0.43
N ASN A 165 -16.71 -18.46 -1.55
CA ASN A 165 -15.25 -18.53 -1.57
C ASN A 165 -14.68 -17.44 -0.67
N ALA A 166 -13.72 -17.80 0.20
CA ALA A 166 -13.19 -16.87 1.18
C ALA A 166 -12.60 -15.64 0.47
N PRO A 167 -13.05 -14.41 0.80
CA PRO A 167 -12.46 -13.21 0.23
C PRO A 167 -11.00 -13.11 0.65
N PHE A 168 -10.17 -12.45 -0.16
CA PHE A 168 -8.83 -12.04 0.25
C PHE A 168 -8.90 -11.38 1.63
N ARG A 169 -8.01 -11.77 2.55
CA ARG A 169 -7.92 -11.19 3.89
C ARG A 169 -6.52 -10.67 4.09
N LEU A 170 -6.35 -9.40 4.43
CA LEU A 170 -5.04 -8.95 4.88
C LEU A 170 -4.72 -9.70 6.19
N HIS A 171 -3.60 -10.44 6.23
CA HIS A 171 -3.11 -11.09 7.44
C HIS A 171 -1.87 -10.35 7.94
N LEU A 172 -1.70 -10.25 9.26
CA LEU A 172 -0.49 -9.63 9.79
C LEU A 172 0.75 -10.45 9.44
N GLY A 173 0.67 -11.79 9.45
CA GLY A 173 1.77 -12.70 9.12
C GLY A 173 2.22 -12.71 7.66
N ASN A 174 1.56 -11.97 6.76
CA ASN A 174 1.96 -11.86 5.35
C ASN A 174 1.95 -10.41 4.85
N CYS A 175 2.10 -9.46 5.78
CA CYS A 175 1.95 -8.04 5.49
C CYS A 175 3.08 -7.49 4.61
N TRP A 176 4.30 -8.01 4.74
CA TRP A 176 5.43 -7.67 3.87
C TRP A 176 5.15 -8.06 2.42
N ARG A 177 4.74 -9.31 2.20
CA ARG A 177 4.37 -9.83 0.89
C ARG A 177 3.25 -9.01 0.27
N ASN A 178 2.18 -8.79 1.03
CA ASN A 178 1.01 -8.08 0.53
C ASN A 178 1.35 -6.63 0.16
N LEU A 179 2.16 -5.94 0.97
CA LEU A 179 2.59 -4.59 0.65
C LEU A 179 3.46 -4.55 -0.60
N PHE A 180 4.44 -5.46 -0.73
CA PHE A 180 5.29 -5.58 -1.91
C PHE A 180 4.47 -5.81 -3.19
N VAL A 181 3.51 -6.73 -3.14
CA VAL A 181 2.64 -7.06 -4.28
C VAL A 181 1.69 -5.92 -4.61
N ALA A 182 1.10 -5.25 -3.61
CA ALA A 182 0.24 -4.10 -3.83
C ALA A 182 1.00 -2.93 -4.48
N PHE A 183 2.25 -2.69 -4.07
CA PHE A 183 3.11 -1.70 -4.71
C PHE A 183 3.44 -2.07 -6.16
N SER A 184 3.79 -3.33 -6.43
CA SER A 184 3.98 -3.84 -7.80
C SER A 184 2.73 -3.66 -8.67
N LEU A 185 1.54 -3.92 -8.13
CA LEU A 185 0.26 -3.68 -8.81
C LEU A 185 0.05 -2.18 -9.10
N ALA A 186 0.33 -1.30 -8.14
CA ALA A 186 0.24 0.14 -8.33
C ALA A 186 1.14 0.61 -9.49
N LEU A 187 2.38 0.11 -9.55
CA LEU A 187 3.31 0.42 -10.64
C LEU A 187 2.82 -0.07 -12.00
N LYS A 188 2.18 -1.25 -12.07
CA LYS A 188 1.68 -1.83 -13.34
C LYS A 188 0.41 -1.16 -13.85
N TRP A 189 -0.49 -0.78 -12.95
CA TRP A 189 -1.85 -0.36 -13.30
C TRP A 189 -2.03 1.15 -13.38
N HIS A 190 -1.26 1.91 -12.61
CA HIS A 190 -1.44 3.37 -12.48
C HIS A 190 -0.31 4.18 -13.05
N ILE A 191 0.83 3.53 -13.25
CA ILE A 191 2.00 4.13 -13.86
C ILE A 191 2.18 3.33 -15.13
N ASP A 192 2.40 3.97 -16.28
CA ASP A 192 2.75 3.27 -17.53
C ASP A 192 4.17 2.66 -17.43
N TYR A 193 4.50 2.11 -16.26
CA TYR A 193 5.77 1.54 -15.90
C TYR A 193 5.70 0.06 -16.28
N HIS A 194 6.38 -0.31 -17.36
CA HIS A 194 6.45 -1.68 -17.85
C HIS A 194 7.32 -2.55 -16.92
N ILE A 195 6.80 -2.85 -15.74
CA ILE A 195 7.50 -3.59 -14.71
C ILE A 195 6.96 -4.99 -14.56
N THR A 196 7.88 -5.95 -14.51
CA THR A 196 7.54 -7.34 -14.24
C THR A 196 7.75 -7.62 -12.76
N LEU A 197 6.98 -8.58 -12.24
CA LEU A 197 7.20 -9.09 -10.89
C LEU A 197 8.62 -9.66 -10.73
N ASN A 198 9.16 -10.24 -11.80
CA ASN A 198 10.54 -10.71 -11.85
C ASN A 198 11.53 -9.57 -11.57
N TYR A 199 11.35 -8.43 -12.26
CA TYR A 199 12.17 -7.24 -12.02
C TYR A 199 12.03 -6.73 -10.58
N MET A 200 10.80 -6.64 -10.05
CA MET A 200 10.56 -6.24 -8.66
C MET A 200 11.32 -7.12 -7.66
N VAL A 201 11.32 -8.45 -7.85
CA VAL A 201 12.05 -9.37 -6.97
C VAL A 201 13.57 -9.20 -7.10
N THR A 202 14.09 -8.87 -8.29
CA THR A 202 15.53 -8.61 -8.46
C THR A 202 16.02 -7.33 -7.79
N VAL A 203 15.13 -6.40 -7.44
CA VAL A 203 15.45 -5.17 -6.70
C VAL A 203 15.64 -5.44 -5.19
N LEU A 204 15.08 -6.54 -4.68
CA LEU A 204 15.26 -6.92 -3.28
C LEU A 204 16.74 -7.24 -2.97
N PRO A 205 17.20 -7.02 -1.74
CA PRO A 205 18.57 -7.33 -1.34
C PRO A 205 18.93 -8.78 -1.73
N PRO A 206 20.13 -9.02 -2.28
CA PRO A 206 20.56 -10.34 -2.72
C PRO A 206 20.97 -11.19 -1.51
N ASN A 207 20.00 -11.48 -0.64
CA ASN A 207 20.16 -12.38 0.48
C ASN A 207 19.13 -13.50 0.34
N SER A 208 19.63 -14.73 0.31
CA SER A 208 18.93 -16.03 0.23
C SER A 208 18.60 -16.57 -1.17
N HIS A 209 18.89 -17.86 -1.32
CA HIS A 209 18.87 -18.69 -2.53
C HIS A 209 17.47 -18.95 -3.13
N ASP A 210 16.43 -18.21 -2.73
CA ASP A 210 15.04 -18.58 -2.99
C ASP A 210 14.18 -17.52 -3.71
N GLN A 211 14.82 -16.76 -4.61
CA GLN A 211 14.09 -15.80 -5.46
C GLN A 211 13.00 -16.47 -6.32
N SER A 212 13.18 -17.74 -6.69
CA SER A 212 12.18 -18.48 -7.48
C SER A 212 10.90 -18.73 -6.69
N SER A 213 11.00 -19.13 -5.42
CA SER A 213 9.83 -19.28 -4.55
C SER A 213 9.16 -17.92 -4.32
N LEU A 214 9.93 -16.87 -3.99
CA LEU A 214 9.39 -15.52 -3.81
C LEU A 214 8.58 -15.05 -5.02
N ARG A 215 9.07 -15.28 -6.24
CA ARG A 215 8.32 -14.98 -7.48
C ARG A 215 7.00 -15.75 -7.56
N GLY A 216 7.03 -17.05 -7.26
CA GLY A 216 5.83 -17.90 -7.26
C GLY A 216 4.78 -17.40 -6.28
N VAL A 217 5.17 -17.16 -5.02
CA VAL A 217 4.26 -16.67 -3.97
C VAL A 217 3.74 -15.27 -4.29
N CYS A 218 4.59 -14.37 -4.80
CA CYS A 218 4.18 -13.03 -5.19
C CYS A 218 3.21 -13.04 -6.39
N ALA A 219 3.44 -13.89 -7.40
CA ALA A 219 2.57 -14.00 -8.57
C ALA A 219 1.19 -14.55 -8.19
N GLN A 220 1.16 -15.56 -7.31
CA GLN A 220 -0.09 -16.10 -6.78
C GLN A 220 -0.84 -15.05 -5.96
N THR A 221 -0.13 -14.29 -5.10
CA THR A 221 -0.72 -13.20 -4.32
C THR A 221 -1.28 -12.10 -5.21
N GLU A 222 -0.55 -11.71 -6.27
CA GLU A 222 -1.00 -10.74 -7.25
C GLU A 222 -2.30 -11.18 -7.91
N TRP A 223 -2.34 -12.43 -8.38
CA TRP A 223 -3.53 -13.02 -8.98
C TRP A 223 -4.73 -12.98 -8.03
N HIS A 224 -4.52 -13.34 -6.76
CA HIS A 224 -5.58 -13.30 -5.74
C HIS A 224 -6.07 -11.88 -5.45
N MET A 225 -5.18 -10.90 -5.32
CA MET A 225 -5.56 -9.49 -5.12
C MET A 225 -6.41 -9.00 -6.29
N CYS A 226 -5.99 -9.25 -7.53
CA CYS A 226 -6.76 -8.89 -8.71
C CYS A 226 -8.12 -9.60 -8.74
N HIS A 227 -8.16 -10.91 -8.51
CA HIS A 227 -9.40 -11.68 -8.51
C HIS A 227 -10.36 -11.19 -7.42
N SER A 228 -9.86 -10.94 -6.21
CA SER A 228 -10.63 -10.38 -5.10
C SER A 228 -11.08 -8.95 -5.33
N LEU A 229 -10.52 -8.22 -6.29
CA LEU A 229 -11.03 -6.92 -6.74
C LEU A 229 -11.87 -7.02 -8.03
N ASN A 230 -12.21 -8.22 -8.51
CA ASN A 230 -12.82 -8.43 -9.83
C ASN A 230 -12.04 -7.71 -10.95
N PHE A 231 -10.71 -7.67 -10.82
CA PHE A 231 -9.79 -6.97 -11.72
C PHE A 231 -9.99 -5.45 -11.79
N ASP A 232 -10.80 -4.86 -10.91
CA ASP A 232 -10.87 -3.41 -10.72
C ASP A 232 -9.85 -2.95 -9.67
N VAL A 233 -8.62 -2.76 -10.14
CA VAL A 233 -7.50 -2.22 -9.34
C VAL A 233 -7.43 -0.69 -9.46
N SER A 234 -8.44 -0.05 -10.05
CA SER A 234 -8.41 1.40 -10.26
C SER A 234 -8.52 2.13 -8.91
N VAL A 235 -7.85 3.26 -8.77
CA VAL A 235 -7.87 4.11 -7.57
C VAL A 235 -8.19 5.52 -8.03
N ARG A 236 -9.22 6.10 -7.45
CA ARG A 236 -9.65 7.48 -7.72
C ARG A 236 -8.84 8.42 -6.84
N PRO A 237 -8.67 9.69 -7.23
CA PRO A 237 -7.83 10.59 -6.47
C PRO A 237 -8.52 11.06 -5.20
N ALA A 238 -9.85 11.05 -5.17
CA ALA A 238 -10.61 11.25 -3.95
C ALA A 238 -10.29 10.16 -2.91
N GLU A 239 -10.09 8.91 -3.35
CA GLU A 239 -9.73 7.80 -2.45
C GLU A 239 -8.30 7.97 -1.93
N LEU A 240 -7.38 8.40 -2.79
CA LEU A 240 -6.01 8.76 -2.42
C LEU A 240 -5.99 9.89 -1.38
N LEU A 241 -6.68 11.00 -1.68
CA LEU A 241 -6.72 12.17 -0.79
C LEU A 241 -7.37 11.83 0.54
N GLN A 242 -8.50 11.11 0.53
CA GLN A 242 -9.18 10.68 1.75
C GLN A 242 -8.23 9.86 2.63
N LEU A 243 -7.50 8.91 2.05
CA LEU A 243 -6.52 8.12 2.80
C LEU A 243 -5.43 8.98 3.45
N LEU A 244 -4.94 9.99 2.75
CA LEU A 244 -3.96 10.94 3.31
C LEU A 244 -4.57 11.80 4.43
N GLU A 245 -5.81 12.24 4.26
CA GLU A 245 -6.53 13.08 5.24
C GLU A 245 -6.87 12.33 6.53
N ASP A 246 -7.20 11.05 6.43
CA ASP A 246 -7.61 10.22 7.56
C ASP A 246 -6.43 9.83 8.48
N PHE A 247 -5.23 9.66 7.92
CA PHE A 247 -4.10 9.05 8.64
C PHE A 247 -2.87 9.95 8.83
N LEU A 248 -2.75 11.06 8.09
CA LEU A 248 -1.56 11.92 8.15
C LEU A 248 -1.87 13.31 8.69
N THR A 249 -0.90 13.86 9.43
CA THR A 249 -0.91 15.27 9.83
C THR A 249 -0.80 16.20 8.62
N LEU A 250 -1.06 17.50 8.80
CA LEU A 250 -0.93 18.47 7.71
C LEU A 250 0.49 18.50 7.12
N GLU A 251 1.52 18.50 7.97
CA GLU A 251 2.93 18.55 7.54
C GLU A 251 3.36 17.28 6.78
N GLU A 252 2.85 16.12 7.20
CA GLU A 252 3.08 14.84 6.52
C GLU A 252 2.38 14.79 5.16
N ARG A 253 1.14 15.29 5.08
CA ARG A 253 0.43 15.41 3.81
C ARG A 253 1.18 16.32 2.84
N GLU A 254 1.66 17.47 3.30
CA GLU A 254 2.48 18.37 2.47
C GLU A 254 3.74 17.67 1.96
N CYS A 255 4.41 16.87 2.80
CA CYS A 255 5.58 16.07 2.40
C CYS A 255 5.26 15.12 1.24
N ILE A 256 4.18 14.34 1.36
CA ILE A 256 3.75 13.39 0.32
C ILE A 256 3.28 14.14 -0.94
N MET A 257 2.46 15.18 -0.80
CA MET A 257 1.94 15.95 -1.93
C MET A 257 3.04 16.68 -2.69
N CYS A 258 4.08 17.18 -2.01
CA CYS A 258 5.28 17.71 -2.67
C CYS A 258 5.96 16.62 -3.48
N SER A 259 6.10 15.40 -2.94
CA SER A 259 6.70 14.26 -3.65
C SER A 259 5.89 13.82 -4.88
N ILE A 260 4.56 13.92 -4.83
CA ILE A 260 3.67 13.61 -5.97
C ILE A 260 3.77 14.68 -7.09
N THR A 261 3.96 15.94 -6.71
CA THR A 261 3.94 17.07 -7.65
C THR A 261 5.31 17.42 -8.25
N HIS A 262 6.41 16.89 -7.69
CA HIS A 262 7.76 17.18 -8.14
C HIS A 262 8.27 16.14 -9.17
N GLU A 263 8.27 16.52 -10.46
CA GLU A 263 9.09 15.93 -11.55
C GLU A 263 8.84 14.50 -12.10
N ALA A 264 7.74 13.78 -11.81
CA ALA A 264 7.47 12.47 -12.45
C ALA A 264 6.07 12.33 -13.09
N ALA A 265 5.92 11.33 -13.98
CA ALA A 265 4.83 11.17 -14.95
C ALA A 265 3.41 11.23 -14.36
N LEU A 266 3.18 10.76 -13.14
CA LEU A 266 1.87 10.82 -12.47
C LEU A 266 1.49 12.24 -12.03
N GLY A 267 2.45 13.07 -11.63
CA GLY A 267 2.26 14.50 -11.41
C GLY A 267 1.66 15.22 -12.63
N ARG A 268 1.86 14.73 -13.85
CA ARG A 268 1.23 15.26 -15.09
C ARG A 268 -0.15 14.68 -15.39
N PHE A 269 -0.53 13.56 -14.77
CA PHE A 269 -1.89 13.01 -14.85
C PHE A 269 -2.83 13.64 -13.80
N PHE A 270 -2.26 14.24 -12.76
CA PHE A 270 -2.94 14.93 -11.66
C PHE A 270 -2.85 16.47 -11.71
N LEU A 271 -2.08 17.07 -12.64
CA LEU A 271 -1.95 18.51 -12.91
C LEU A 271 -2.38 18.91 -14.33
#